data_AF-A0A3B0VH65-F1
#
_entry.id   AF-A0A3B0VH65-F1
#
_cell.length_a   1.000
_cell.length_b   1.000
_cell.length_c   1.000
_cell.angle_alpha   90.00
_cell.angle_beta   90.00
_cell.angle_gamma   90.00
#
_symmetry.space_group_name_H-M   'P 1'
#
loop_
_entity.id
_entity.type
_entity.pdbx_description
1 polymer ?
#
loop_
_entity_poly.entity_id
_entity_poly.type
_entity_poly.pdbx_seq_one_letter_code
_entity_poly.pdbx_strand_id
1 'polypeptide(L)'
;MKNQQLPQIDSIEELAHFWDTHDLTEFEDELIEVDGSVFELDTTLTIHLQPKEAQAVKKMAASQGVPDTDLIYQWVREKLQAA
;
A
#
# COMPACT_ATOMS: atom_id res chain seq x y z
N MET A 1 6.25 9.38 -37.22
CA MET A 1 7.04 9.50 -35.97
C MET A 1 7.48 8.10 -35.59
N LYS A 2 8.62 7.91 -34.90
CA LYS A 2 9.09 6.57 -34.52
C LYS A 2 8.20 6.09 -33.38
N ASN A 3 7.31 5.12 -33.64
CA ASN A 3 6.66 4.38 -32.55
C ASN A 3 7.76 3.56 -31.86
N GLN A 4 8.07 3.92 -30.62
CA GLN A 4 8.90 3.11 -29.74
C GLN A 4 7.98 2.12 -29.04
N GLN A 5 8.45 0.88 -28.90
CA GLN A 5 7.72 -0.17 -28.18
C GLN A 5 8.26 -0.28 -26.76
N LEU A 6 7.38 -0.44 -25.77
CA LEU A 6 7.78 -0.72 -24.39
C LEU A 6 8.56 -2.04 -24.33
N PRO A 7 9.78 -2.05 -23.75
CA PRO A 7 10.57 -3.28 -23.63
C PRO A 7 9.99 -4.24 -22.59
N GLN A 8 10.25 -5.54 -22.73
CA GLN A 8 10.07 -6.47 -21.60
C GLN A 8 11.21 -6.27 -20.59
N ILE A 9 10.84 -5.97 -19.35
CA ILE A 9 11.76 -5.76 -18.24
C ILE A 9 11.32 -6.65 -17.09
N ASP A 10 12.23 -7.51 -16.62
CA ASP A 10 11.97 -8.51 -15.57
C ASP A 10 12.62 -8.16 -14.22
N SER A 11 13.14 -6.93 -14.06
CA SER A 11 13.74 -6.40 -12.82
C SER A 11 13.23 -5.01 -12.49
N ILE A 12 13.02 -4.75 -11.19
CA ILE A 12 12.60 -3.43 -10.68
C ILE A 12 13.70 -2.40 -10.94
N GLU A 13 14.97 -2.75 -10.76
CA GLU A 13 16.12 -1.88 -10.96
C GLU A 13 16.26 -1.47 -12.44
N GLU A 14 16.09 -2.43 -13.36
CA GLU A 14 16.12 -2.16 -14.80
C GLU A 14 14.96 -1.26 -15.23
N LEU A 15 13.77 -1.45 -14.63
CA LEU A 15 12.60 -0.62 -14.90
C LEU A 15 12.81 0.82 -14.42
N ALA A 16 13.41 1.00 -13.25
CA ALA A 16 13.74 2.33 -12.73
C ALA A 16 14.75 3.06 -13.65
N HIS A 17 15.83 2.38 -14.04
CA HIS A 17 16.83 2.96 -14.94
C HIS A 17 16.25 3.31 -16.32
N PHE A 18 15.31 2.51 -16.82
CA PHE A 18 14.61 2.80 -18.07
C PHE A 18 13.87 4.14 -17.98
N TRP A 19 13.08 4.36 -16.93
CA TRP A 19 12.32 5.60 -16.72
C TRP A 19 13.16 6.81 -16.30
N ASP A 20 14.38 6.61 -15.79
CA ASP A 20 15.34 7.70 -15.57
C ASP A 20 15.81 8.35 -16.88
N THR A 21 15.68 7.63 -18.00
CA THR A 21 16.25 8.04 -19.30
C THR A 21 15.22 8.21 -20.42
N HIS A 22 13.98 7.78 -20.21
CA HIS A 22 12.91 7.82 -21.21
C HIS A 22 11.70 8.59 -20.68
N ASP A 23 11.02 9.33 -21.54
CA ASP A 23 9.83 10.08 -21.19
C ASP A 23 8.58 9.22 -21.41
N LEU A 24 7.62 9.29 -20.49
CA LEU A 24 6.36 8.53 -20.59
C LEU A 24 5.58 8.83 -21.87
N THR A 25 5.65 10.06 -22.37
CA THR A 25 4.95 10.49 -23.58
C THR A 25 5.48 9.84 -24.86
N GLU A 26 6.69 9.26 -24.83
CA GLU A 26 7.27 8.53 -25.98
C GLU A 26 6.51 7.23 -26.29
N PHE A 27 5.69 6.74 -25.34
CA PHE A 27 4.97 5.47 -25.42
C PHE A 27 3.45 5.64 -25.35
N GLU A 28 2.92 6.85 -25.57
CA GLU A 28 1.49 7.18 -25.42
C GLU A 28 0.56 6.21 -26.18
N ASP A 29 0.96 5.76 -27.37
CA ASP A 29 0.21 4.80 -28.21
C ASP A 29 0.06 3.40 -27.58
N GLU A 30 0.92 3.04 -26.62
CA GLU A 30 0.89 1.76 -25.91
C GLU A 30 0.29 1.85 -24.51
N LEU A 31 0.05 3.06 -24.00
CA LEU A 31 -0.56 3.26 -22.69
C LEU A 31 -2.08 3.08 -22.79
N ILE A 32 -2.65 2.39 -21.79
CA ILE A 32 -4.10 2.28 -21.63
C ILE A 32 -4.54 3.21 -20.50
N GLU A 33 -5.62 3.96 -20.73
CA GLU A 33 -6.28 4.70 -19.67
C GLU A 33 -6.91 3.69 -18.69
N VAL A 34 -6.62 3.84 -17.40
CA VAL A 34 -7.19 3.00 -16.36
C VAL A 34 -8.32 3.77 -15.69
N ASP A 35 -9.55 3.40 -16.05
CA ASP A 35 -10.77 3.92 -15.42
C ASP A 35 -10.96 3.26 -14.04
N GLY A 36 -10.30 3.80 -13.01
CA GLY A 36 -10.44 3.33 -11.63
C GLY A 36 -9.35 3.85 -10.69
N SER A 37 -9.62 3.81 -9.38
CA SER A 37 -8.60 4.14 -8.39
C SER A 37 -7.62 2.99 -8.28
N VAL A 38 -6.48 3.09 -8.95
CA VAL A 38 -5.39 2.10 -8.83
C VAL A 38 -4.75 2.14 -7.43
N PHE A 39 -4.83 3.30 -6.77
CA PHE A 39 -4.47 3.47 -5.37
C PHE A 39 -5.75 3.65 -4.55
N GLU A 40 -6.26 2.57 -3.98
CA GLU A 40 -7.29 2.69 -2.94
C GLU A 40 -6.59 3.07 -1.63
N LEU A 41 -6.89 4.26 -1.12
CA LEU A 41 -6.51 4.60 0.24
C LEU A 41 -7.34 3.72 1.18
N ASP A 42 -6.67 2.99 2.07
CA ASP A 42 -7.34 2.22 3.10
C ASP A 42 -8.34 3.11 3.86
N THR A 43 -9.56 2.59 4.07
CA THR A 43 -10.57 3.30 4.85
C THR A 43 -10.06 3.49 6.28
N THR A 44 -9.80 4.74 6.67
CA THR A 44 -9.24 5.05 7.99
C THR A 44 -10.37 5.15 9.02
N LEU A 45 -10.30 4.31 10.06
CA LEU A 45 -11.18 4.39 11.23
C LEU A 45 -10.43 5.03 12.39
N THR A 46 -10.92 6.17 12.89
CA THR A 46 -10.38 6.80 14.10
C THR A 46 -11.20 6.39 15.31
N ILE A 47 -10.53 5.82 16.33
CA ILE A 47 -11.17 5.38 17.57
C ILE A 47 -10.58 6.18 18.73
N HIS A 48 -11.44 6.80 19.54
CA HIS A 48 -11.02 7.46 20.77
C HIS A 48 -10.95 6.45 21.91
N LEU A 49 -9.75 6.26 22.45
CA LEU A 49 -9.50 5.47 23.64
C LEU A 49 -9.19 6.38 24.83
N GLN A 50 -9.59 5.97 26.03
CA GLN A 50 -9.10 6.64 27.23
C GLN A 50 -7.58 6.46 27.35
N PRO A 51 -6.84 7.41 27.98
CA PRO A 51 -5.39 7.32 28.09
C PRO A 51 -4.88 6.01 28.70
N LYS A 52 -5.61 5.46 29.67
CA LYS A 52 -5.27 4.18 30.31
C LYS A 52 -5.43 2.99 29.36
N GLU A 53 -6.47 3.00 28.53
CA GLU A 53 -6.75 1.96 27.54
C GLU A 53 -5.70 1.97 26.43
N ALA A 54 -5.41 3.16 25.87
CA ALA A 54 -4.36 3.32 24.86
C ALA A 54 -3.00 2.84 25.37
N GLN A 55 -2.65 3.17 26.63
CA GLN A 55 -1.42 2.72 27.24
C GLN A 55 -1.37 1.21 27.45
N ALA A 56 -2.50 0.59 27.78
CA ALA A 56 -2.61 -0.87 27.94
C ALA A 56 -2.39 -1.59 26.59
N VAL A 57 -3.01 -1.10 25.51
CA VAL A 57 -2.83 -1.64 24.16
C VAL A 57 -1.37 -1.54 23.73
N LYS A 58 -0.74 -0.38 23.91
CA LYS A 58 0.69 -0.17 23.59
C LYS A 58 1.61 -1.15 24.32
N LYS A 59 1.37 -1.39 25.61
CA LYS A 59 2.17 -2.34 26.40
C LYS A 59 2.01 -3.78 25.90
N MET A 60 0.78 -4.16 25.55
CA MET A 60 0.49 -5.49 25.04
C MET A 60 1.11 -5.71 23.66
N ALA A 61 0.98 -4.74 22.75
CA ALA A 61 1.62 -4.77 21.43
C ALA A 61 3.15 -4.86 21.55
N ALA A 62 3.74 -4.03 22.41
CA ALA A 62 5.18 -4.08 22.68
C ALA A 62 5.65 -5.43 23.23
N SER A 63 4.87 -6.07 24.11
CA SER A 63 5.19 -7.40 24.63
C SER A 63 5.16 -8.50 23.56
N GLN A 64 4.46 -8.27 22.45
CA GLN A 64 4.36 -9.16 21.30
C GLN A 64 5.28 -8.76 20.15
N GLY A 65 6.02 -7.65 20.27
CA GLY A 65 6.92 -7.14 19.24
C GLY A 65 6.22 -6.58 18.00
N VAL A 66 4.95 -6.19 18.11
CA VAL A 66 4.14 -5.65 17.00
C VAL A 66 3.71 -4.21 17.26
N PRO A 67 3.41 -3.42 16.20
CA PRO A 67 2.74 -2.13 16.34
C PRO A 67 1.36 -2.25 17.02
N ASP A 68 0.95 -1.20 17.73
CA ASP A 68 -0.36 -1.15 18.40
C ASP A 68 -1.52 -1.15 17.41
N THR A 69 -1.36 -0.55 16.23
CA THR A 69 -2.32 -0.61 15.12
C THR A 69 -2.55 -2.02 14.62
N ASP A 70 -1.47 -2.81 14.48
CA ASP A 70 -1.52 -4.16 13.93
C ASP A 70 -2.22 -5.12 14.90
N LEU A 71 -1.96 -4.94 16.20
CA LEU A 71 -2.65 -5.68 17.26
C LEU A 71 -4.17 -5.40 17.25
N ILE A 72 -4.56 -4.12 17.13
CA ILE A 72 -5.98 -3.75 17.04
C ILE A 72 -6.62 -4.35 15.78
N TYR A 73 -5.93 -4.24 14.64
CA TYR A 73 -6.40 -4.80 13.38
C TYR A 73 -6.61 -6.32 13.47
N GLN A 74 -5.69 -7.03 14.11
CA GLN A 74 -5.82 -8.47 14.34
C GLN A 74 -7.07 -8.80 15.17
N TRP A 75 -7.33 -8.10 16.28
CA TRP A 75 -8.54 -8.34 17.07
C TRP A 75 -9.82 -8.09 16.30
N VAL A 76 -9.87 -7.04 15.46
CA VAL A 76 -11.02 -6.78 14.59
C VAL A 76 -11.27 -7.98 13.69
N ARG A 77 -10.23 -8.51 13.03
CA ARG A 77 -10.36 -9.70 12.18
C ARG A 77 -10.80 -10.95 12.94
N GLU A 78 -10.22 -11.20 14.11
CA GLU A 78 -10.60 -12.33 14.97
C GLU A 78 -12.09 -12.27 15.36
N LYS A 79 -12.60 -11.07 15.69
CA LYS A 79 -14.01 -10.87 16.02
C LYS A 79 -14.94 -11.04 14.82
N LEU A 80 -14.52 -10.60 13.64
CA LEU A 80 -15.29 -10.79 12.40
C LEU A 80 -15.33 -12.26 11.95
N GLN A 81 -14.27 -13.03 12.20
CA GLN A 81 -14.24 -14.47 11.88
C GLN A 81 -15.08 -15.31 12.85
N ALA A 82 -15.27 -14.83 14.08
CA ALA A 82 -16.05 -15.51 15.11
C ALA A 82 -17.54 -15.11 15.13
N ALA A 83 -17.95 -14.17 14.26
CA ALA A 83 -19.32 -13.70 14.10
C ALA A 83 -20.06 -14.47 13.00
#